data_AF-A0A661PEL9-F1
#
_entry.id   AF-A0A661PEL9-F1
#
_cell.length_a   1.000
_cell.length_b   1.000
_cell.length_c   1.000
_cell.angle_alpha   90.00
_cell.angle_beta   90.00
_cell.angle_gamma   90.00
#
_symmetry.space_group_name_H-M   'P 1'
#
loop_
_entity.id
_entity.type
_entity.pdbx_description
1 polymer ?
#
loop_
_entity_poly.entity_id
_entity_poly.type
_entity_poly.pdbx_seq_one_letter_code
_entity_poly.pdbx_strand_id
1 'polypeptide(L)'
;AHGGYGYTHEYEVEKIRRDVRITTIYEGTSEILQSIIGTHRWRMNVRSKGGFYRDMAELVTTVDGTRPAALAAEALAELFLLCHTTKLPREQWAMFELARLAAEVETAVQLSLKAADDSSPQSEFFTVCARLHAMSAARDVAQTGLRLLLASGRYDSDSIEQWREAAAFDACLAASAGEMALMDRLVEILGR
;
A
#
# COMPACT_ATOMS: atom_id res chain seq x y z
N ALA A 1 -18.57 -9.70 17.73
CA ALA A 1 -17.77 -8.51 18.10
C ALA A 1 -17.82 -8.31 19.61
N HIS A 2 -16.68 -8.03 20.25
CA HIS A 2 -16.58 -7.97 21.71
C HIS A 2 -17.17 -6.69 22.34
N GLY A 3 -17.48 -5.65 21.58
CA GLY A 3 -18.17 -4.45 22.10
C GLY A 3 -17.54 -3.91 23.40
N GLY A 4 -18.38 -3.62 24.41
CA GLY A 4 -17.93 -3.21 25.74
C GLY A 4 -17.12 -4.28 26.48
N TYR A 5 -17.34 -5.57 26.19
CA TYR A 5 -16.57 -6.66 26.79
C TYR A 5 -15.07 -6.59 26.46
N GLY A 6 -14.71 -6.03 25.30
CA GLY A 6 -13.32 -5.82 24.93
C GLY A 6 -12.56 -4.80 25.79
N TYR A 7 -13.24 -4.11 26.72
CA TYR A 7 -12.63 -3.23 27.72
C TYR A 7 -12.52 -3.88 29.11
N THR A 8 -12.95 -5.12 29.25
CA THR A 8 -12.90 -5.85 30.52
C THR A 8 -11.74 -6.84 30.52
N HIS A 9 -11.06 -6.97 31.66
CA HIS A 9 -9.91 -7.88 31.79
C HIS A 9 -10.28 -9.37 31.65
N GLU A 10 -11.58 -9.70 31.66
CA GLU A 10 -12.09 -11.07 31.44
C GLU A 10 -11.90 -11.53 29.99
N TYR A 11 -11.74 -10.61 29.04
CA TYR A 11 -11.59 -10.94 27.62
C TYR A 11 -10.17 -10.67 27.15
N GLU A 12 -9.56 -11.68 26.52
CA GLU A 12 -8.16 -11.63 26.06
C GLU A 12 -7.88 -10.48 25.07
N VAL A 13 -8.88 -10.04 24.31
CA VAL A 13 -8.77 -8.91 23.38
C VAL A 13 -8.35 -7.60 24.07
N GLU A 14 -8.71 -7.41 25.35
CA GLU A 14 -8.27 -6.25 26.15
C GLU A 14 -6.75 -6.27 26.33
N LYS A 15 -6.21 -7.43 26.69
CA LYS A 15 -4.78 -7.64 26.89
C LYS A 15 -4.02 -7.48 25.57
N ILE A 16 -4.49 -8.10 24.48
CA ILE A 16 -3.89 -7.97 23.14
C ILE A 16 -3.78 -6.50 22.76
N ARG A 17 -4.84 -5.70 22.97
CA ARG A 17 -4.85 -4.27 22.65
C ARG A 17 -3.79 -3.48 23.43
N ARG A 18 -3.59 -3.79 24.72
CA ARG A 18 -2.53 -3.15 25.54
C ARG A 18 -1.14 -3.56 25.07
N ASP A 19 -0.93 -4.84 24.84
CA ASP A 19 0.38 -5.41 24.53
C ASP A 19 0.87 -4.94 23.14
N VAL A 20 -0.01 -4.81 22.15
CA VAL A 20 0.35 -4.31 20.81
C VAL A 20 0.90 -2.87 20.84
N ARG A 21 0.55 -2.04 21.82
CA ARG A 21 0.97 -0.63 21.83
C ARG A 21 2.50 -0.45 21.85
N ILE A 22 3.21 -1.32 22.56
CA ILE A 22 4.67 -1.21 22.72
C ILE A 22 5.42 -1.56 21.43
N THR A 23 4.81 -2.34 20.55
CA THR A 23 5.40 -2.75 19.26
C THR A 23 5.67 -1.58 18.32
N THR A 24 5.04 -0.42 18.56
CA THR A 24 5.28 0.81 17.78
C THR A 24 6.51 1.60 18.23
N ILE A 25 7.12 1.22 19.35
CA ILE A 25 8.24 1.93 19.99
C ILE A 25 9.52 1.07 20.00
N TYR A 26 9.38 -0.22 20.27
CA TYR A 26 10.53 -1.14 20.29
C TYR A 26 11.07 -1.43 18.90
N GLU A 27 12.36 -1.80 18.83
CA GLU A 27 13.10 -2.03 17.56
C GLU A 27 13.20 -0.81 16.63
N GLY A 28 12.97 0.38 17.20
CA GLY A 28 12.87 1.65 16.49
C GLY A 28 11.42 2.11 16.43
N THR A 29 11.17 3.38 16.79
CA THR A 29 9.81 3.90 16.70
C THR A 29 9.32 3.90 15.26
N SER A 30 8.01 3.81 15.06
CA SER A 30 7.41 3.81 13.72
C SER A 30 7.87 4.99 12.85
N GLU A 31 8.09 6.18 13.44
CA GLU A 31 8.60 7.36 12.74
C GLU A 31 10.05 7.18 12.25
N ILE A 32 10.92 6.57 13.07
CA ILE A 32 12.30 6.30 12.69
C ILE A 32 12.34 5.27 11.57
N LEU A 33 11.55 4.19 11.68
CA LEU A 33 11.45 3.17 10.65
C LEU A 33 10.91 3.75 9.33
N GLN A 34 9.87 4.57 9.37
CA GLN A 34 9.34 5.28 8.19
C GLN A 34 10.40 6.18 7.55
N SER A 35 11.17 6.93 8.34
CA SER A 35 12.26 7.76 7.83
C SER A 35 13.32 6.92 7.08
N ILE A 36 13.71 5.77 7.64
CA ILE A 36 14.70 4.87 7.05
C ILE A 36 14.16 4.26 5.75
N ILE A 37 12.96 3.67 5.80
CA ILE A 37 12.30 3.02 4.66
C ILE A 37 12.10 4.02 3.52
N GLY A 38 11.47 5.17 3.81
CA GLY A 38 11.17 6.20 2.82
C GLY A 38 12.44 6.71 2.15
N THR A 39 13.49 7.00 2.92
CA THR A 39 14.78 7.46 2.37
C THR A 39 15.39 6.41 1.45
N HIS A 40 15.37 5.15 1.85
CA HIS A 40 15.96 4.08 1.05
C HIS A 40 15.17 3.84 -0.24
N ARG A 41 13.84 3.72 -0.17
CA ARG A 41 12.96 3.51 -1.33
C ARG A 41 12.98 4.68 -2.31
N TRP A 42 12.96 5.91 -1.80
CA TRP A 42 13.13 7.10 -2.63
C TRP A 42 14.42 7.05 -3.45
N ARG A 43 15.56 6.73 -2.80
CA ARG A 43 16.87 6.65 -3.48
C ARG A 43 16.93 5.53 -4.50
N MET A 44 16.38 4.36 -4.17
CA MET A 44 16.32 3.23 -5.11
C MET A 44 15.53 3.59 -6.36
N ASN A 45 14.31 4.09 -6.17
CA ASN A 45 13.40 4.40 -7.27
C ASN A 45 13.95 5.51 -8.18
N VAL A 46 14.49 6.59 -7.59
CA VAL A 46 15.07 7.69 -8.37
C VAL A 46 16.30 7.23 -9.16
N ARG A 47 17.20 6.46 -8.53
CA ARG A 47 18.42 5.96 -9.20
C ARG A 47 18.09 5.04 -10.36
N SER A 48 17.06 4.20 -10.23
CA SER A 48 16.57 3.34 -11.31
C SER A 48 15.63 4.04 -12.28
N LYS A 49 15.39 5.36 -12.12
CA LYS A 49 14.42 6.14 -12.92
C LYS A 49 13.02 5.49 -12.95
N GLY A 50 12.56 4.97 -11.82
CA GLY A 50 11.28 4.25 -11.69
C GLY A 50 11.40 2.72 -11.77
N GLY A 51 12.52 2.21 -12.28
CA GLY A 51 12.71 0.76 -12.52
C GLY A 51 12.41 -0.12 -11.30
N PHE A 52 12.84 0.26 -10.10
CA PHE A 52 12.61 -0.53 -8.89
C PHE A 52 11.16 -0.99 -8.68
N TYR A 53 10.19 -0.07 -8.81
CA TYR A 53 8.78 -0.42 -8.67
C TYR A 53 8.14 -0.90 -9.99
N ARG A 54 8.64 -0.46 -11.15
CA ARG A 54 8.16 -0.99 -12.45
C ARG A 54 8.51 -2.48 -12.62
N ASP A 55 9.71 -2.89 -12.19
CA ASP A 55 10.14 -4.28 -12.18
C ASP A 55 9.21 -5.12 -11.26
N MET A 56 8.82 -4.58 -10.10
CA MET A 56 7.83 -5.23 -9.22
C MET A 56 6.45 -5.36 -9.88
N ALA A 57 6.00 -4.35 -10.62
CA ALA A 57 4.74 -4.40 -11.35
C ALA A 57 4.77 -5.47 -12.45
N GLU A 58 5.88 -5.60 -13.16
CA GLU A 58 6.09 -6.61 -14.20
C GLU A 58 6.01 -8.02 -13.62
N LEU A 59 6.61 -8.27 -12.45
CA LEU A 59 6.58 -9.57 -11.77
C LEU A 59 5.14 -10.06 -11.54
N VAL A 60 4.23 -9.18 -11.11
CA VAL A 60 2.86 -9.58 -10.79
C VAL A 60 1.93 -9.53 -12.00
N THR A 61 2.25 -8.79 -13.07
CA THR A 61 1.37 -8.66 -14.26
C THR A 61 1.09 -9.99 -14.96
N THR A 62 1.96 -10.98 -14.79
CA THR A 62 1.81 -12.32 -15.36
C THR A 62 0.82 -13.23 -14.61
N VAL A 63 0.34 -12.78 -13.45
CA VAL A 63 -0.56 -13.52 -12.58
C VAL A 63 -1.99 -12.99 -12.74
N ASP A 64 -2.98 -13.88 -12.83
CA ASP A 64 -4.38 -13.45 -12.91
C ASP A 64 -4.86 -12.81 -11.60
N GLY A 65 -5.66 -11.76 -11.71
CA GLY A 65 -6.24 -11.05 -10.56
C GLY A 65 -5.31 -10.13 -9.76
N THR A 66 -4.04 -9.97 -10.15
CA THR A 66 -3.04 -9.14 -9.45
C THR A 66 -2.85 -7.74 -10.05
N ARG A 67 -3.58 -7.42 -11.12
CA ARG A 67 -3.50 -6.11 -11.81
C ARG A 67 -3.53 -4.90 -10.85
N PRO A 68 -4.33 -4.88 -9.77
CA PRO A 68 -4.29 -3.78 -8.80
C PRO A 68 -2.91 -3.59 -8.15
N ALA A 69 -2.17 -4.66 -7.86
CA ALA A 69 -0.83 -4.55 -7.28
C ALA A 69 0.17 -3.96 -8.29
N ALA A 70 0.07 -4.35 -9.57
CA ALA A 70 0.86 -3.77 -10.65
C ALA A 70 0.58 -2.26 -10.79
N LEU A 71 -0.70 -1.87 -10.82
CA LEU A 71 -1.13 -0.47 -10.87
C LEU A 71 -0.57 0.33 -9.69
N ALA A 72 -0.65 -0.21 -8.48
CA ALA A 72 -0.14 0.45 -7.28
C ALA A 72 1.38 0.68 -7.35
N ALA A 73 2.13 -0.31 -7.84
CA ALA A 73 3.58 -0.22 -8.01
C ALA A 73 3.99 0.77 -9.11
N GLU A 74 3.34 0.71 -10.28
CA GLU A 74 3.55 1.69 -11.37
C GLU A 74 3.25 3.12 -10.89
N ALA A 75 2.10 3.34 -10.25
CA ALA A 75 1.68 4.64 -9.74
C ALA A 75 2.66 5.19 -8.68
N LEU A 76 3.16 4.33 -7.79
CA LEU A 76 4.14 4.73 -6.78
C LEU A 76 5.49 5.08 -7.40
N ALA A 77 5.90 4.36 -8.45
CA ALA A 77 7.10 4.68 -9.22
C ALA A 77 7.04 6.12 -9.74
N GLU A 78 5.94 6.48 -10.41
CA GLU A 78 5.72 7.81 -10.97
C GLU A 78 5.60 8.88 -9.88
N LEU A 79 4.90 8.59 -8.78
CA LEU A 79 4.76 9.51 -7.65
C LEU A 79 6.12 9.87 -7.04
N PHE A 80 7.00 8.89 -6.80
CA PHE A 80 8.34 9.16 -6.28
C PHE A 80 9.19 10.00 -7.24
N LEU A 81 9.08 9.76 -8.55
CA LEU A 81 9.81 10.52 -9.56
C LEU A 81 9.33 11.97 -9.59
N LEU A 82 8.01 12.21 -9.61
CA LEU A 82 7.47 13.56 -9.56
C LEU A 82 7.85 14.26 -8.25
N CYS A 83 7.69 13.59 -7.10
CA CYS A 83 8.09 14.10 -5.79
C CYS A 83 9.57 14.51 -5.73
N HIS A 84 10.44 13.78 -6.44
CA HIS A 84 11.87 14.07 -6.49
C HIS A 84 12.17 15.41 -7.19
N THR A 85 11.40 15.80 -8.21
CA THR A 85 11.64 17.02 -9.00
C THR A 85 11.64 18.30 -8.15
N THR A 86 10.78 18.36 -7.14
CA THR A 86 10.67 19.50 -6.21
C THR A 86 11.29 19.21 -4.83
N LYS A 87 11.98 18.08 -4.69
CA LYS A 87 12.57 17.59 -3.43
C LYS A 87 11.54 17.49 -2.30
N LEU A 88 10.29 17.17 -2.62
CA LEU A 88 9.20 17.01 -1.64
C LEU A 88 9.53 16.00 -0.52
N PRO A 89 10.24 14.88 -0.75
CA PRO A 89 10.63 13.95 0.31
C PRO A 89 11.56 14.55 1.39
N ARG A 90 12.06 15.77 1.24
CA ARG A 90 12.76 16.47 2.34
C ARG A 90 11.82 16.91 3.45
N GLU A 91 10.53 17.06 3.15
CA GLU A 91 9.50 17.32 4.14
C GLU A 91 9.14 16.01 4.85
N GLN A 92 9.26 15.97 6.17
CA GLN A 92 9.06 14.76 6.96
C GLN A 92 7.67 14.13 6.73
N TRP A 93 6.62 14.94 6.72
CA TRP A 93 5.25 14.47 6.50
C TRP A 93 5.09 13.77 5.14
N ALA A 94 5.70 14.32 4.09
CA ALA A 94 5.62 13.73 2.76
C ALA A 94 6.46 12.46 2.66
N MET A 95 7.64 12.45 3.30
CA MET A 95 8.47 11.26 3.39
C MET A 95 7.75 10.11 4.11
N PHE A 96 7.03 10.42 5.20
CA PHE A 96 6.30 9.41 5.97
C PHE A 96 5.13 8.82 5.18
N GLU A 97 4.39 9.64 4.45
CA GLU A 97 3.34 9.14 3.54
C GLU A 97 3.93 8.28 2.42
N LEU A 98 5.02 8.72 1.79
CA LEU A 98 5.70 7.92 0.75
C LEU A 98 6.26 6.60 1.31
N ALA A 99 6.77 6.60 2.54
CA ALA A 99 7.24 5.38 3.21
C ALA A 99 6.09 4.41 3.51
N ARG A 100 4.94 4.93 3.96
CA ARG A 100 3.73 4.13 4.16
C ARG A 100 3.26 3.51 2.84
N LEU A 101 3.11 4.32 1.79
CA LEU A 101 2.71 3.85 0.47
C LEU A 101 3.67 2.77 -0.06
N ALA A 102 4.98 2.95 0.12
CA ALA A 102 5.97 1.93 -0.23
C ALA A 102 5.75 0.60 0.49
N ALA A 103 5.49 0.63 1.80
CA ALA A 103 5.22 -0.58 2.58
C ALA A 103 3.94 -1.30 2.11
N GLU A 104 2.86 -0.55 1.87
CA GLU A 104 1.58 -1.09 1.38
C GLU A 104 1.74 -1.71 -0.01
N VAL A 105 2.41 -1.02 -0.94
CA VAL A 105 2.64 -1.50 -2.31
C VAL A 105 3.52 -2.74 -2.33
N GLU A 106 4.62 -2.75 -1.58
CA GLU A 106 5.52 -3.90 -1.53
C GLU A 106 4.82 -5.13 -0.91
N THR A 107 3.99 -4.90 0.12
CA THR A 107 3.19 -5.97 0.73
C THR A 107 2.13 -6.49 -0.25
N ALA A 108 1.44 -5.62 -0.99
CA ALA A 108 0.49 -6.01 -2.02
C ALA A 108 1.14 -6.87 -3.13
N VAL A 109 2.33 -6.48 -3.60
CA VAL A 109 3.09 -7.26 -4.58
C VAL A 109 3.46 -8.62 -4.02
N GLN A 110 4.08 -8.68 -2.84
CA GLN A 110 4.53 -9.95 -2.27
C GLN A 110 3.38 -10.88 -1.88
N LEU A 111 2.28 -10.33 -1.35
CA LEU A 111 1.09 -11.11 -1.02
C LEU A 111 0.43 -11.67 -2.29
N SER A 112 0.43 -10.91 -3.38
CA SER A 112 -0.04 -11.38 -4.70
C SER A 112 0.81 -12.53 -5.23
N LEU A 113 2.14 -12.41 -5.16
CA LEU A 113 3.05 -13.49 -5.56
C LEU A 113 2.87 -14.73 -4.70
N LYS A 114 2.75 -14.56 -3.37
CA LYS A 114 2.48 -15.66 -2.45
C LYS A 114 1.16 -16.36 -2.79
N ALA A 115 0.09 -15.61 -3.02
CA ALA A 115 -1.21 -16.19 -3.34
C ALA A 115 -1.19 -16.98 -4.66
N ALA A 116 -0.42 -16.51 -5.64
CA ALA A 116 -0.25 -17.19 -6.92
C ALA A 116 0.43 -18.56 -6.80
N ASP A 117 1.39 -18.69 -5.88
CA ASP A 117 2.17 -19.91 -5.65
C ASP A 117 1.52 -20.84 -4.59
N ASP A 118 0.49 -20.37 -3.88
CA ASP A 118 -0.11 -21.11 -2.78
C ASP A 118 -1.03 -22.23 -3.29
N SER A 119 -0.61 -23.47 -3.08
CA SER A 119 -1.38 -24.69 -3.36
C SER A 119 -1.96 -25.33 -2.09
N SER A 120 -1.90 -24.62 -0.96
CA SER A 120 -2.36 -25.13 0.31
C SER A 120 -3.91 -25.10 0.40
N PRO A 121 -4.51 -25.71 1.43
CA PRO A 121 -5.94 -25.55 1.70
C PRO A 121 -6.37 -24.10 1.97
N GLN A 122 -5.42 -23.18 2.22
CA GLN A 122 -5.65 -21.75 2.43
C GLN A 122 -5.44 -20.91 1.16
N SER A 123 -5.21 -21.52 0.00
CA SER A 123 -4.96 -20.81 -1.26
C SER A 123 -6.03 -19.77 -1.59
N GLU A 124 -7.30 -20.10 -1.37
CA GLU A 124 -8.41 -19.19 -1.56
C GLU A 124 -8.36 -18.00 -0.58
N PHE A 125 -8.03 -18.25 0.69
CA PHE A 125 -7.85 -17.20 1.70
C PHE A 125 -6.77 -16.21 1.28
N PHE A 126 -5.59 -16.71 0.86
CA PHE A 126 -4.50 -15.86 0.40
C PHE A 126 -4.87 -15.08 -0.86
N THR A 127 -5.57 -15.71 -1.81
CA THR A 127 -6.04 -15.06 -3.04
C THR A 127 -6.98 -13.89 -2.74
N VAL A 128 -7.97 -14.09 -1.86
CA VAL A 128 -8.91 -13.02 -1.48
C VAL A 128 -8.19 -11.89 -0.73
N CYS A 129 -7.34 -12.23 0.25
CA CYS A 129 -6.55 -11.24 0.98
C CYS A 129 -5.62 -10.42 0.07
N ALA A 130 -4.92 -11.09 -0.85
CA ALA A 130 -4.03 -10.46 -1.81
C ALA A 130 -4.77 -9.44 -2.67
N ARG A 131 -5.93 -9.83 -3.23
CA ARG A 131 -6.74 -8.96 -4.08
C ARG A 131 -7.25 -7.75 -3.32
N LEU A 132 -7.84 -7.94 -2.13
CA LEU A 132 -8.33 -6.84 -1.29
C LEU A 132 -7.22 -5.85 -0.93
N HIS A 133 -6.07 -6.37 -0.51
CA HIS A 133 -4.94 -5.52 -0.13
C HIS A 133 -4.36 -4.76 -1.34
N ALA A 134 -4.22 -5.43 -2.48
CA ALA A 134 -3.77 -4.80 -3.73
C ALA A 134 -4.72 -3.71 -4.23
N MET A 135 -6.04 -3.92 -4.14
CA MET A 135 -7.04 -2.90 -4.44
C MET A 135 -6.91 -1.69 -3.51
N SER A 136 -6.71 -1.92 -2.21
CA SER A 136 -6.50 -0.84 -1.25
C SER A 136 -5.21 -0.08 -1.53
N ALA A 137 -4.10 -0.76 -1.81
CA ALA A 137 -2.81 -0.14 -2.11
C ALA A 137 -2.90 0.76 -3.37
N ALA A 138 -3.55 0.30 -4.44
CA ALA A 138 -3.75 1.12 -5.65
C ALA A 138 -4.53 2.40 -5.35
N ARG A 139 -5.64 2.27 -4.63
CA ARG A 139 -6.47 3.41 -4.20
C ARG A 139 -5.68 4.37 -3.30
N ASP A 140 -4.92 3.84 -2.35
CA ASP A 140 -4.14 4.63 -1.40
C ASP A 140 -3.06 5.45 -2.11
N VAL A 141 -2.33 4.87 -3.06
CA VAL A 141 -1.33 5.57 -3.86
C VAL A 141 -1.96 6.69 -4.67
N ALA A 142 -3.10 6.43 -5.33
CA ALA A 142 -3.83 7.45 -6.10
C ALA A 142 -4.30 8.60 -5.20
N GLN A 143 -5.07 8.30 -4.14
CA GLN A 143 -5.67 9.32 -3.28
C GLN A 143 -4.62 10.10 -2.47
N THR A 144 -3.68 9.39 -1.85
CA THR A 144 -2.63 10.01 -1.05
C THR A 144 -1.63 10.75 -1.93
N GLY A 145 -1.29 10.19 -3.11
CA GLY A 145 -0.44 10.84 -4.10
C GLY A 145 -1.02 12.18 -4.55
N LEU A 146 -2.29 12.19 -4.98
CA LEU A 146 -2.96 13.44 -5.37
C LEU A 146 -2.99 14.45 -4.21
N ARG A 147 -3.31 13.98 -2.99
CA ARG A 147 -3.30 14.83 -1.79
C ARG A 147 -1.91 15.42 -1.53
N LEU A 148 -0.84 14.62 -1.62
CA LEU A 148 0.55 15.06 -1.43
C LEU A 148 0.92 16.17 -2.42
N LEU A 149 0.60 15.96 -3.70
CA LEU A 149 0.92 16.90 -4.77
C LEU A 149 0.16 18.22 -4.57
N LEU A 150 -1.16 18.17 -4.37
CA LEU A 150 -1.99 19.35 -4.15
C LEU A 150 -1.63 20.11 -2.87
N ALA A 151 -1.52 19.39 -1.74
CA ALA A 151 -1.25 20.02 -0.44
C ALA A 151 0.14 20.66 -0.36
N SER A 152 1.10 20.19 -1.16
CA SER A 152 2.44 20.77 -1.18
C SER A 152 2.48 22.18 -1.78
N GLY A 153 1.53 22.53 -2.66
CA GLY A 153 1.56 23.77 -3.43
C GLY A 153 2.77 23.92 -4.37
N ARG A 154 3.49 22.82 -4.68
CA ARG A 154 4.72 22.83 -5.49
C ARG A 154 4.52 22.45 -6.97
N TYR A 155 3.31 22.05 -7.35
CA TYR A 155 2.99 21.54 -8.68
C TYR A 155 1.84 22.33 -9.28
N ASP A 156 1.93 22.61 -10.57
CA ASP A 156 0.83 23.17 -11.36
C ASP A 156 -0.18 22.08 -11.76
N SER A 157 -1.31 22.51 -12.32
CA SER A 157 -2.35 21.61 -12.81
C SER A 157 -1.83 20.62 -13.83
N ASP A 158 -0.93 21.06 -14.71
CA ASP A 158 -0.45 20.29 -15.84
C ASP A 158 0.46 19.14 -15.39
N SER A 159 1.37 19.42 -14.44
CA SER A 159 2.22 18.38 -13.83
C SER A 159 1.42 17.34 -13.07
N ILE A 160 0.35 17.78 -12.38
CA ILE A 160 -0.56 16.86 -11.66
C ILE A 160 -1.32 15.98 -12.65
N GLU A 161 -1.83 16.55 -13.74
CA GLU A 161 -2.56 15.79 -14.75
C GLU A 161 -1.66 14.78 -15.49
N GLN A 162 -0.44 15.19 -15.84
CA GLN A 162 0.57 14.28 -16.41
C GLN A 162 0.87 13.11 -15.47
N TRP A 163 0.97 13.37 -14.16
CA TRP A 163 1.13 12.30 -13.20
C TRP A 163 -0.10 11.40 -13.11
N ARG A 164 -1.32 11.96 -13.14
CA ARG A 164 -2.55 11.15 -13.12
C ARG A 164 -2.62 10.19 -14.32
N GLU A 165 -2.23 10.66 -15.50
CA GLU A 165 -2.13 9.82 -16.69
C GLU A 165 -1.06 8.74 -16.53
N ALA A 166 0.18 9.13 -16.18
CA ALA A 166 1.30 8.21 -16.01
C ALA A 166 1.08 7.15 -14.93
N ALA A 167 0.38 7.52 -13.84
CA ALA A 167 0.05 6.63 -12.73
C ALA A 167 -1.22 5.79 -12.98
N ALA A 168 -1.84 5.90 -14.16
CA ALA A 168 -3.13 5.28 -14.46
C ALA A 168 -4.17 5.53 -13.34
N PHE A 169 -4.28 6.79 -12.91
CA PHE A 169 -5.00 7.20 -11.70
C PHE A 169 -6.43 6.67 -11.63
N ASP A 170 -7.20 6.81 -12.71
CA ASP A 170 -8.59 6.35 -12.73
C ASP A 170 -8.69 4.82 -12.66
N ALA A 171 -7.71 4.09 -13.22
CA ALA A 171 -7.65 2.63 -13.11
C ALA A 171 -7.31 2.18 -11.68
N CYS A 172 -6.43 2.92 -10.98
CA CYS A 172 -6.13 2.68 -9.57
C CYS A 172 -7.39 2.81 -8.70
N LEU A 173 -8.25 3.80 -8.97
CA LEU A 173 -9.52 3.97 -8.26
C LEU A 173 -10.56 2.91 -8.68
N ALA A 174 -10.66 2.62 -9.97
CA ALA A 174 -11.58 1.62 -10.49
C ALA A 174 -11.25 0.20 -10.02
N ALA A 175 -10.01 -0.06 -9.59
CA ALA A 175 -9.61 -1.34 -9.03
C ALA A 175 -10.45 -1.77 -7.82
N SER A 176 -11.08 -0.84 -7.09
CA SER A 176 -12.01 -1.15 -5.99
C SER A 176 -13.33 -1.81 -6.44
N ALA A 177 -13.57 -1.96 -7.75
CA ALA A 177 -14.76 -2.64 -8.25
C ALA A 177 -14.83 -4.09 -7.74
N GLY A 178 -15.95 -4.42 -7.10
CA GLY A 178 -16.19 -5.76 -6.53
C GLY A 178 -15.55 -6.01 -5.17
N GLU A 179 -14.95 -5.00 -4.52
CA GLU A 179 -14.34 -5.13 -3.19
C GLU A 179 -15.31 -5.69 -2.14
N MET A 180 -16.57 -5.28 -2.16
CA MET A 180 -17.61 -5.79 -1.24
C MET A 180 -17.81 -7.31 -1.39
N ALA A 181 -17.88 -7.83 -2.61
CA ALA A 181 -18.06 -9.26 -2.84
C ALA A 181 -16.85 -10.08 -2.38
N LEU A 182 -15.63 -9.52 -2.51
CA LEU A 182 -14.42 -10.14 -1.96
C LEU A 182 -14.42 -10.12 -0.43
N MET A 183 -14.89 -9.04 0.20
CA MET A 183 -15.04 -8.96 1.65
C MET A 183 -16.07 -9.99 2.16
N ASP A 184 -17.22 -10.12 1.49
CA ASP A 184 -18.23 -11.13 1.82
C ASP A 184 -17.62 -12.54 1.71
N ARG A 185 -16.87 -12.80 0.64
CA ARG A 185 -16.18 -14.08 0.46
C ARG A 185 -15.15 -14.36 1.56
N LEU A 186 -14.40 -13.34 1.99
CA LEU A 186 -13.44 -13.48 3.09
C LEU A 186 -14.13 -13.87 4.40
N VAL A 187 -15.29 -13.28 4.69
CA VAL A 187 -16.10 -13.62 5.88
C VAL A 187 -16.57 -15.07 5.80
N GLU A 188 -17.04 -15.52 4.64
CA GLU A 188 -17.43 -16.94 4.45
C GLU A 188 -16.26 -17.90 4.66
N ILE A 189 -15.05 -17.53 4.24
CA ILE A 189 -13.84 -18.34 4.44
C ILE A 189 -13.47 -18.40 5.93
N LEU A 190 -13.50 -17.27 6.65
CA LEU A 190 -13.16 -17.19 8.07
C LEU A 190 -14.21 -17.82 8.99
N GLY A 191 -15.45 -17.93 8.53
CA GLY A 191 -16.56 -18.56 9.25
C GLY A 191 -16.60 -20.09 9.11
N ARG A 192 -15.75 -20.69 8.27
CA ARG A 192 -15.58 -22.14 8.11
C ARG A 192 -14.45 -22.64 9.00
#